data_AF-A0AA43FFM4-F1
#
_entry.id   AF-A0AA43FFM4-F1
#
_cell.length_a   1.000
_cell.length_b   1.000
_cell.length_c   1.000
_cell.angle_alpha   90.00
_cell.angle_beta   90.00
_cell.angle_gamma   90.00
#
_symmetry.space_group_name_H-M   'P 1'
#
loop_
_entity.id
_entity.type
_entity.pdbx_description
1 polymer ?
#
loop_
_entity_poly.entity_id
_entity_poly.type
_entity_poly.pdbx_seq_one_letter_code
_entity_poly.pdbx_strand_id
1 'polypeptide(L)'
;LNLRKGGTTHPFLTLQFLTDGTYDEASGHFLAPSGKRKFYVASDHLEIDGLKRFTPQDLIDIALMHGLHFNQATQTGSVFYMLSAVPTHGFVGVTSVGDSPDEAQERYDAVVSTLMKEAESAG
;
A
#
# COMPACT_ATOMS: atom_id res chain seq x y z
N LEU A 1 -13.66 2.84 4.99
CA LEU A 1 -13.42 1.53 5.65
C LEU A 1 -13.56 1.71 7.17
N ASN A 2 -14.37 0.89 7.84
CA ASN A 2 -14.59 0.94 9.30
C ASN A 2 -13.41 0.33 10.08
N LEU A 3 -12.86 1.05 11.06
CA LEU A 3 -11.74 0.59 11.89
C LEU A 3 -12.23 -0.31 13.02
N ARG A 4 -11.92 -1.61 12.96
CA ARG A 4 -12.01 -2.53 14.11
C ARG A 4 -10.99 -3.66 13.99
N LYS A 5 -10.38 -4.03 15.13
CA LYS A 5 -9.34 -5.06 15.26
C LYS A 5 -9.80 -6.38 14.61
N GLY A 6 -9.25 -6.67 13.43
CA GLY A 6 -9.64 -7.72 12.48
C GLY A 6 -8.74 -7.64 11.23
N GLY A 7 -9.24 -7.89 10.01
CA GLY A 7 -8.49 -7.74 8.75
C GLY A 7 -7.88 -6.34 8.48
N THR A 8 -8.08 -5.37 9.37
CA THR A 8 -7.42 -4.06 9.36
C THR A 8 -6.19 -3.99 10.27
N THR A 9 -5.82 -5.08 10.98
CA THR A 9 -4.70 -5.10 11.93
C THR A 9 -3.35 -5.01 11.22
N HIS A 10 -3.16 -5.76 10.13
CA HIS A 10 -1.92 -5.69 9.35
C HIS A 10 -1.71 -4.31 8.72
N PRO A 11 -2.66 -3.74 7.96
CA PRO A 11 -2.52 -2.37 7.44
C PRO A 11 -2.32 -1.31 8.54
N PHE A 12 -3.01 -1.44 9.67
CA PHE A 12 -2.86 -0.51 10.80
C PHE A 12 -1.48 -0.58 11.45
N LEU A 13 -0.97 -1.79 11.73
CA LEU A 13 0.37 -1.97 12.28
C LEU A 13 1.43 -1.56 11.28
N THR A 14 1.28 -1.90 10.00
CA THR A 14 2.15 -1.43 8.92
C THR A 14 2.19 0.09 8.89
N LEU A 15 1.05 0.77 8.95
CA LEU A 15 0.99 2.23 9.02
C LEU A 15 1.70 2.76 10.28
N GLN A 16 1.45 2.18 11.45
CA GLN A 16 2.11 2.56 12.70
C GLN A 16 3.64 2.37 12.65
N PHE A 17 4.12 1.26 12.10
CA PHE A 17 5.56 0.99 11.96
C PHE A 17 6.23 1.89 10.92
N LEU A 18 5.54 2.21 9.82
CA LEU A 18 6.11 3.05 8.77
C LEU A 18 6.11 4.52 9.14
N THR A 19 5.11 4.96 9.90
CA THR A 19 4.91 6.39 10.19
C THR A 19 5.35 6.78 11.59
N ASP A 20 5.59 5.86 12.52
CA ASP A 20 5.63 6.14 13.97
C ASP A 20 4.37 6.89 14.47
N GLY A 21 3.29 6.86 13.69
CA GLY A 21 2.06 7.56 13.98
C GLY A 21 1.19 6.85 15.00
N THR A 22 0.20 7.55 15.52
CA THR A 22 -0.71 7.06 16.55
C THR A 22 -2.16 7.23 16.13
N TYR A 23 -3.01 6.33 16.61
CA TYR A 23 -4.45 6.47 16.47
C TYR A 23 -4.97 7.37 17.59
N ASP A 24 -5.62 8.47 17.22
CA ASP A 24 -6.34 9.33 18.16
C ASP A 24 -7.76 8.79 18.35
N GLU A 25 -7.98 8.13 19.48
CA GLU A 25 -9.26 7.53 19.83
C GLU A 25 -10.40 8.56 19.95
N ALA A 26 -10.09 9.81 20.30
CA ALA A 26 -11.09 10.86 20.47
C ALA A 26 -11.66 11.35 19.13
N SER A 27 -10.81 11.47 18.10
CA SER A 27 -11.23 11.93 16.77
C SER A 27 -11.44 10.80 15.76
N GLY A 28 -11.01 9.58 16.06
CA GLY A 28 -11.11 8.42 15.18
C GLY A 28 -10.13 8.44 14.00
N HIS A 29 -9.09 9.27 14.06
CA HIS A 29 -8.13 9.44 12.98
C HIS A 29 -6.76 8.86 13.32
N PHE A 30 -6.05 8.40 12.30
CA PHE A 30 -4.64 8.10 12.42
C PHE A 30 -3.82 9.37 12.15
N LEU A 31 -2.89 9.68 13.04
CA LEU A 31 -2.05 10.86 12.98
C LEU A 31 -0.58 10.45 12.83
N ALA A 32 0.09 11.05 11.87
CA ALA A 32 1.54 11.07 11.80
C ALA A 32 2.16 11.72 13.06
N PRO A 33 3.45 11.49 13.38
CA PRO A 33 4.16 12.21 14.45
C PRO A 33 4.11 13.73 14.32
N SER A 34 3.99 14.22 13.08
CA SER A 34 3.78 15.63 12.77
C SER A 34 2.40 16.18 13.16
N GLY A 35 1.49 15.32 13.63
CA GLY A 35 0.08 15.65 13.90
C GLY A 35 -0.81 15.65 12.65
N LYS A 36 -0.25 15.39 11.46
CA LYS A 36 -1.01 15.36 10.21
C LYS A 36 -1.87 14.10 10.12
N ARG A 37 -3.14 14.25 9.72
CA ARG A 37 -4.03 13.11 9.45
C ARG A 37 -3.51 12.31 8.27
N LYS A 38 -3.59 10.99 8.38
CA LYS A 38 -3.27 10.05 7.31
C LYS A 38 -4.48 9.18 6.98
N PHE A 39 -4.62 8.90 5.70
CA PHE A 39 -5.66 8.07 5.15
C PHE A 39 -5.00 6.93 4.37
N TYR A 40 -5.67 5.78 4.30
CA TYR A 40 -5.13 4.65 3.55
C TYR A 40 -6.22 3.87 2.82
N VAL A 41 -5.82 3.28 1.70
CA VAL A 41 -6.53 2.20 1.01
C VAL A 41 -5.67 0.96 1.11
N ALA A 42 -6.25 -0.16 1.55
CA ALA A 42 -5.52 -1.42 1.68
C ALA A 42 -6.27 -2.56 1.01
N SER A 43 -5.52 -3.45 0.37
CA SER A 43 -5.98 -4.72 -0.15
C SER A 43 -4.98 -5.79 0.24
N ASP A 44 -5.43 -6.86 0.90
CA ASP A 44 -4.58 -8.02 1.21
C ASP A 44 -4.44 -8.98 0.01
N HIS A 45 -5.20 -8.74 -1.05
CA HIS A 45 -5.33 -9.65 -2.19
C HIS A 45 -5.56 -8.85 -3.49
N LEU A 46 -4.58 -8.01 -3.85
CA LEU A 46 -4.55 -7.41 -5.18
C LEU A 46 -4.07 -8.46 -6.19
N GLU A 47 -5.01 -9.01 -6.95
CA GLU A 47 -4.77 -9.95 -8.03
C GLU A 47 -4.73 -9.20 -9.36
N ILE A 48 -3.71 -9.47 -10.17
CA ILE A 48 -3.53 -8.92 -11.51
C ILE A 48 -3.08 -10.06 -12.43
N ASP A 49 -3.72 -10.18 -13.58
CA ASP A 49 -3.31 -11.16 -14.59
C ASP A 49 -1.86 -10.93 -15.00
N GLY A 50 -1.05 -12.00 -14.95
CA GLY A 50 0.38 -11.94 -15.24
C GLY A 50 1.28 -11.65 -14.04
N LEU A 51 0.73 -11.33 -12.86
CA LEU A 51 1.53 -11.00 -11.68
C LEU A 51 2.45 -12.16 -11.22
N LYS A 52 2.08 -13.41 -11.51
CA LYS A 52 2.91 -14.61 -11.24
C LYS A 52 4.27 -14.62 -11.94
N ARG A 53 4.44 -13.79 -12.98
CA ARG A 53 5.71 -13.68 -13.72
C ARG A 53 6.74 -12.85 -12.98
N PHE A 54 6.30 -12.01 -12.04
CA PHE A 54 7.18 -11.17 -11.25
C PHE A 54 7.72 -11.90 -10.02
N THR A 55 8.96 -11.60 -9.70
CA THR A 55 9.55 -11.88 -8.40
C THR A 55 9.18 -10.78 -7.39
N PRO A 56 9.33 -11.04 -6.09
CA PRO A 56 9.27 -9.99 -5.07
C PRO A 56 10.15 -8.77 -5.38
N GLN A 57 11.34 -8.99 -5.94
CA GLN A 57 12.28 -7.93 -6.26
C GLN A 57 11.75 -7.04 -7.39
N ASP A 58 11.16 -7.64 -8.43
CA ASP A 58 10.58 -6.87 -9.55
C ASP A 58 9.49 -5.92 -9.07
N LEU A 59 8.63 -6.32 -8.13
CA LEU A 59 7.60 -5.44 -7.57
C LEU A 59 8.20 -4.25 -6.79
N ILE A 60 9.29 -4.49 -6.04
CA ILE A 60 10.01 -3.43 -5.34
C ILE A 60 10.62 -2.47 -6.35
N ASP A 61 11.24 -2.99 -7.40
CA ASP A 61 11.89 -2.19 -8.45
C ASP A 61 10.86 -1.37 -9.23
N ILE A 62 9.72 -1.95 -9.61
CA ILE A 62 8.59 -1.22 -10.22
C ILE A 62 8.12 -0.10 -9.31
N ALA A 63 7.93 -0.37 -8.01
CA ALA A 63 7.49 0.64 -7.06
C ALA A 63 8.50 1.80 -6.90
N LEU A 64 9.80 1.52 -7.00
CA LEU A 64 10.85 2.53 -6.99
C LEU A 64 10.85 3.34 -8.30
N MET A 65 10.89 2.66 -9.45
CA MET A 65 10.97 3.28 -10.78
C MET A 65 9.77 4.20 -11.08
N HIS A 66 8.59 3.83 -10.62
CA HIS A 66 7.35 4.60 -10.84
C HIS A 66 6.99 5.52 -9.67
N GLY A 67 7.85 5.67 -8.66
CA GLY A 67 7.62 6.57 -7.53
C GLY A 67 6.40 6.18 -6.65
N LEU A 68 6.05 4.90 -6.63
CA LEU A 68 4.92 4.36 -5.86
C LEU A 68 5.31 4.05 -4.40
N HIS A 69 6.60 3.81 -4.15
CA HIS A 69 7.11 3.45 -2.83
C HIS A 69 6.77 4.49 -1.76
N PHE A 70 6.63 4.01 -0.52
CA PHE A 70 6.42 4.86 0.64
C PHE A 70 7.61 5.79 0.89
N ASN A 71 7.34 7.09 1.03
CA ASN A 71 8.32 8.11 1.33
C ASN A 71 8.25 8.48 2.82
N GLN A 72 9.35 8.25 3.54
CA GLN A 72 9.42 8.50 4.98
C GLN A 72 9.25 9.97 5.36
N ALA A 73 9.73 10.91 4.54
CA ALA A 73 9.69 12.33 4.84
C ALA A 73 8.27 12.90 4.73
N THR A 74 7.52 12.48 3.72
CA THR A 74 6.11 12.91 3.55
C THR A 74 5.13 12.00 4.27
N GLN A 75 5.55 10.78 4.60
CA GLN A 75 4.72 9.71 5.15
C GLN A 75 3.53 9.37 4.25
N THR A 76 3.78 9.24 2.95
CA THR A 76 2.80 8.91 1.91
C THR A 76 3.41 7.95 0.90
N GLY A 77 2.59 7.25 0.13
CA GLY A 77 3.02 6.25 -0.84
C GLY A 77 2.53 4.85 -0.45
N SER A 78 3.01 3.83 -1.14
CA SER A 78 2.50 2.47 -1.03
C SER A 78 3.53 1.50 -0.48
N VAL A 79 3.06 0.55 0.32
CA VAL A 79 3.85 -0.56 0.84
C VAL A 79 3.23 -1.88 0.42
N PHE A 80 4.07 -2.75 -0.11
CA PHE A 80 3.71 -4.09 -0.55
C PHE A 80 4.04 -5.11 0.54
N TYR A 81 3.19 -6.10 0.72
CA TYR A 81 3.35 -7.19 1.66
C TYR A 81 2.80 -8.49 1.07
N MET A 82 3.05 -9.62 1.75
CA MET A 82 2.79 -10.97 1.19
C MET A 82 3.50 -11.22 -0.15
N LEU A 83 4.68 -10.63 -0.36
CA LEU A 83 5.42 -10.73 -1.63
C LEU A 83 5.72 -12.19 -2.04
N SER A 84 5.86 -13.12 -1.08
CA SER A 84 6.04 -14.55 -1.37
C SER A 84 4.85 -15.19 -2.08
N ALA A 85 3.65 -14.61 -1.98
CA ALA A 85 2.45 -15.07 -2.66
C ALA A 85 2.43 -14.71 -4.16
N VAL A 86 3.26 -13.78 -4.59
CA VAL A 86 3.27 -13.26 -5.97
C VAL A 86 3.61 -14.36 -6.99
N PRO A 87 4.79 -14.98 -6.96
CA PRO A 87 5.15 -15.99 -7.95
C PRO A 87 4.34 -17.29 -7.83
N THR A 88 3.74 -17.54 -6.66
CA THR A 88 3.04 -18.81 -6.36
C THR A 88 1.54 -18.73 -6.62
N HIS A 89 0.91 -17.61 -6.27
CA HIS A 89 -0.55 -17.45 -6.26
C HIS A 89 -1.03 -16.27 -7.13
N GLY A 90 -0.17 -15.32 -7.49
CA GLY A 90 -0.52 -14.24 -8.42
C GLY A 90 -1.20 -13.04 -7.78
N PHE A 91 -1.08 -12.88 -6.47
CA PHE A 91 -1.58 -11.71 -5.76
C PHE A 91 -0.51 -11.11 -4.85
N VAL A 92 -0.69 -9.83 -4.50
CA VAL A 92 0.12 -9.10 -3.54
C VAL A 92 -0.78 -8.32 -2.58
N GLY A 93 -0.33 -8.14 -1.34
CA GLY A 93 -0.95 -7.19 -0.43
C GLY A 93 -0.38 -5.78 -0.64
N VAL A 94 -1.22 -4.75 -0.59
CA VAL A 94 -0.78 -3.35 -0.69
C VAL A 94 -1.55 -2.46 0.27
N THR A 95 -0.84 -1.53 0.91
CA THR A 95 -1.43 -0.40 1.65
C THR A 95 -0.88 0.89 1.07
N SER A 96 -1.76 1.72 0.54
CA SER A 96 -1.46 3.03 -0.07
C SER A 96 -1.92 4.15 0.86
N VAL A 97 -1.00 5.05 1.20
CA VAL A 97 -1.18 6.09 2.23
C VAL A 97 -1.13 7.47 1.59
N GLY A 98 -2.10 8.32 1.94
CA GLY A 98 -2.19 9.72 1.50
C GLY A 98 -2.56 10.69 2.63
N ASP A 99 -2.46 11.99 2.34
CA ASP A 99 -2.86 13.08 3.22
C ASP A 99 -4.36 13.42 3.14
N SER A 100 -5.06 12.80 2.20
CA SER A 100 -6.51 12.84 2.05
C SER A 100 -7.05 11.47 1.60
N PRO A 101 -8.36 11.20 1.75
CA PRO A 101 -8.97 9.99 1.20
C PRO A 101 -8.74 9.85 -0.31
N ASP A 102 -8.89 10.94 -1.06
CA ASP A 102 -8.74 10.97 -2.52
C ASP A 102 -7.30 10.64 -2.91
N GLU A 103 -6.30 11.24 -2.25
CA GLU A 103 -4.89 10.95 -2.52
C GLU A 103 -4.54 9.49 -2.20
N ALA A 104 -5.09 8.92 -1.11
CA ALA A 104 -4.86 7.52 -0.79
C ALA A 104 -5.44 6.57 -1.87
N GLN A 105 -6.60 6.93 -2.43
CA GLN A 105 -7.21 6.20 -3.54
C GLN A 105 -6.43 6.36 -4.83
N GLU A 106 -6.03 7.59 -5.20
CA GLU A 106 -5.21 7.86 -6.39
C GLU A 106 -3.90 7.06 -6.37
N ARG A 107 -3.25 6.96 -5.20
CA ARG A 107 -2.04 6.15 -5.03
C ARG A 107 -2.31 4.65 -5.21
N TYR A 108 -3.43 4.16 -4.67
CA TYR A 108 -3.82 2.77 -4.88
C TYR A 108 -4.11 2.48 -6.36
N ASP A 109 -4.86 3.36 -7.03
CA ASP A 109 -5.18 3.22 -8.46
C ASP A 109 -3.92 3.30 -9.32
N ALA A 110 -2.95 4.15 -8.94
CA ALA A 110 -1.64 4.20 -9.58
C ALA A 110 -0.90 2.86 -9.48
N VAL A 111 -0.87 2.23 -8.30
CA VAL A 111 -0.30 0.88 -8.13
C VAL A 111 -0.97 -0.12 -9.06
N VAL A 112 -2.32 -0.18 -9.06
CA VAL A 112 -3.07 -1.13 -9.90
C VAL A 112 -2.74 -0.91 -11.38
N SER A 113 -2.82 0.34 -11.85
CA SER A 113 -2.61 0.67 -13.25
C SER A 113 -1.18 0.40 -13.73
N THR A 114 -0.17 0.66 -12.89
CA THR A 114 1.23 0.39 -13.22
C THR A 114 1.49 -1.11 -13.28
N LEU A 115 1.04 -1.88 -12.28
CA LEU A 115 1.23 -3.32 -12.28
C LEU A 115 0.52 -4.02 -13.46
N MET A 116 -0.67 -3.55 -13.85
CA MET A 116 -1.34 -4.03 -15.07
C MET A 116 -0.49 -3.80 -16.32
N LYS A 117 0.04 -2.58 -16.51
CA LYS A 117 0.89 -2.24 -17.67
C LYS A 117 2.19 -3.04 -17.72
N GLU A 118 2.84 -3.21 -16.58
CA GLU A 118 4.06 -4.03 -16.48
C GLU A 118 3.76 -5.50 -16.80
N ALA A 119 2.65 -6.04 -16.28
CA ALA A 119 2.25 -7.42 -16.54
C ALA A 119 1.91 -7.68 -18.01
N GLU A 120 1.26 -6.73 -18.68
CA GLU A 120 0.99 -6.75 -20.13
C GLU A 120 2.29 -6.70 -20.95
N SER A 121 3.26 -5.88 -20.52
CA SER A 121 4.54 -5.70 -21.22
C SER A 121 5.51 -6.86 -21.03
N ALA A 122 5.33 -7.64 -19.96
CA ALA A 122 6.12 -8.84 -19.66
C ALA A 122 5.58 -10.12 -20.36
N GLY A 123 4.60 -9.99 -21.26
CA GLY A 123 4.02 -11.10 -22.04
C GLY A 123 4.50 -11.16 -23.48
#